data_AF-A0A1V5KJI5-F1
#
_entry.id   AF-A0A1V5KJI5-F1
#
_cell.length_a   1.000
_cell.length_b   1.000
_cell.length_c   1.000
_cell.angle_alpha   90.00
_cell.angle_beta   90.00
_cell.angle_gamma   90.00
#
_symmetry.space_group_name_H-M   'P 1'
#
loop_
_entity.id
_entity.type
_entity.pdbx_description
1 polymer ?
#
loop_
_entity_poly.entity_id
_entity_poly.type
_entity_poly.pdbx_seq_one_letter_code
_entity_poly.pdbx_strand_id
1 'polypeptide(L)'
;MMKRALSALLALSLLLSAALAEPALPEPESAPRNMLLGETAAEYFYDATLYYVGADGVTLTQASRTLLIRRGETLAETVLTALLNPSGNAGQASIAPGDTRLLSCELAGGIATVNLSIEARNVQSDQELLMMYAAIAGTLSEIGGVGGVSILINGRQEGLLELPVGVLTGASENIAAAWAQLTAEADRYFGSSGGSITRTAVAYYPSADGARLVPEAREISFTERKCAEELLSELASRPRSLRAALPTFPEGAEPLGGDPVLTVTSAGERILELNLLGEAVRAAEGSGVLPWQIYGSVALSLCSFLPELDAVRISVDGEPVTQLEHPTMQFTFDGGLMRRRSFSGYVGGVADLCFADADGNLVVRQCAMSPGAALSPRALLEALFSAEVARRLNAAKPVPEALGATDILGVRVEQGVATVNLSARFYSLCQDLDERRERTAVYAIVNTLCTLQGIRGVRFLIEGSAIGTLTEHIYLRSVLLPSPGLAEG
;
A
#
# COMPACT_ATOMS: atom_id res chain seq x y z
N MET A 1 83.75 -17.71 15.47
CA MET A 1 83.19 -16.38 15.10
C MET A 1 82.24 -16.38 13.89
N MET A 2 82.20 -17.43 13.04
CA MET A 2 81.36 -17.46 11.83
C MET A 2 79.85 -17.77 12.01
N LYS A 3 79.40 -18.21 13.20
CA LYS A 3 77.97 -18.56 13.43
C LYS A 3 77.09 -17.38 13.86
N ARG A 4 77.67 -16.27 14.35
CA ARG A 4 76.90 -15.08 14.79
C ARG A 4 76.65 -14.05 13.69
N ALA A 5 77.45 -14.06 12.62
CA ALA A 5 77.26 -13.18 11.47
C ALA A 5 76.15 -13.66 10.53
N LEU A 6 75.96 -14.98 10.39
CA LEU A 6 74.93 -15.57 9.53
C LEU A 6 73.52 -15.42 10.12
N SER A 7 73.39 -15.45 11.45
CA SER A 7 72.12 -15.22 12.16
C SER A 7 71.65 -13.77 12.10
N ALA A 8 72.57 -12.80 12.02
CA ALA A 8 72.23 -11.38 11.91
C ALA A 8 71.77 -11.00 10.49
N LEU A 9 72.33 -11.63 9.45
CA LEU A 9 71.92 -11.42 8.07
C LEU A 9 70.55 -12.07 7.73
N LEU A 10 70.21 -13.22 8.33
CA LEU A 10 68.91 -13.85 8.15
C LEU A 10 67.78 -13.11 8.89
N ALA A 11 68.07 -12.50 10.04
CA ALA A 11 67.10 -11.71 10.80
C ALA A 11 66.78 -10.38 10.10
N LEU A 12 67.75 -9.75 9.42
CA LEU A 12 67.55 -8.50 8.70
C LEU A 12 66.78 -8.68 7.38
N SER A 13 66.91 -9.84 6.70
CA SER A 13 66.11 -10.15 5.50
C SER A 13 64.65 -10.49 5.81
N LEU A 14 64.37 -11.08 6.99
CA LEU A 14 63.01 -11.37 7.45
C LEU A 14 62.28 -10.14 7.99
N LEU A 15 63.00 -9.14 8.50
CA LEU A 15 62.42 -7.88 8.97
C LEU A 15 62.12 -6.88 7.84
N LEU A 16 62.85 -6.92 6.71
CA LEU A 16 62.53 -6.08 5.54
C LEU A 16 61.38 -6.62 4.67
N SER A 17 61.07 -7.92 4.74
CA SER A 17 59.96 -8.50 3.95
C SER A 17 58.58 -8.38 4.62
N ALA A 18 58.52 -7.86 5.85
CA ALA A 18 57.29 -7.72 6.63
C ALA A 18 56.73 -6.29 6.68
N ALA A 19 57.32 -5.34 5.95
CA ALA A 19 56.98 -3.91 6.03
C ALA A 19 56.28 -3.33 4.79
N LEU A 20 55.74 -4.16 3.87
CA LEU A 20 55.10 -3.69 2.63
C LEU A 20 53.80 -4.43 2.26
N ALA A 21 53.06 -4.94 3.25
CA ALA A 21 51.70 -5.43 3.01
C ALA A 21 50.74 -4.60 3.85
N GLU A 22 50.14 -3.58 3.24
CA GLU A 22 48.86 -3.05 3.71
C GLU A 22 47.88 -4.24 3.84
N PRO A 23 47.06 -4.31 4.90
CA PRO A 23 46.01 -5.32 4.99
C PRO A 23 44.95 -5.02 3.93
N ALA A 24 45.16 -5.55 2.73
CA ALA A 24 44.13 -5.56 1.70
C ALA A 24 42.97 -6.42 2.24
N LEU A 25 41.78 -5.82 2.32
CA LEU A 25 40.55 -6.56 2.53
C LEU A 25 40.50 -7.70 1.48
N PRO A 26 40.13 -8.92 1.86
CA PRO A 26 40.03 -10.02 0.91
C PRO A 26 39.13 -9.59 -0.25
N GLU A 27 39.61 -9.74 -1.49
CA GLU A 27 38.79 -9.49 -2.66
C GLU A 27 37.54 -10.38 -2.55
N PRO A 28 36.33 -9.81 -2.63
CA PRO A 28 35.12 -10.61 -2.58
C PRO A 28 35.13 -11.59 -3.75
N GLU A 29 34.94 -12.86 -3.41
CA GLU A 29 34.92 -14.01 -4.31
C GLU A 29 34.13 -13.68 -5.59
N SER A 30 34.72 -13.98 -6.76
CA SER A 30 34.08 -13.70 -8.05
C SER A 30 32.80 -14.55 -8.18
N ALA A 31 31.68 -13.99 -7.78
CA ALA A 31 30.38 -14.63 -7.90
C ALA A 31 30.13 -15.01 -9.38
N PRO A 32 29.56 -16.19 -9.65
CA PRO A 32 29.25 -16.61 -11.02
C PRO A 32 28.32 -15.60 -11.70
N ARG A 33 28.48 -15.39 -13.01
CA ARG A 33 27.58 -14.55 -13.81
C ARG A 33 26.15 -15.05 -13.66
N ASN A 34 25.29 -14.23 -13.08
CA ASN A 34 23.89 -14.56 -12.86
C ASN A 34 23.03 -13.56 -13.64
N MET A 35 22.62 -13.95 -14.83
CA MET A 35 21.80 -13.10 -15.69
C MET A 35 20.38 -13.03 -15.13
N LEU A 36 20.13 -12.00 -14.34
CA LEU A 36 18.83 -11.72 -13.76
C LEU A 36 17.99 -10.89 -14.75
N LEU A 37 16.85 -11.43 -15.17
CA LEU A 37 15.92 -10.81 -16.12
C LEU A 37 14.51 -10.67 -15.53
N GLY A 38 13.87 -9.54 -15.79
CA GLY A 38 12.52 -9.24 -15.30
C GLY A 38 12.45 -9.04 -13.79
N GLU A 39 11.28 -9.22 -13.20
CA GLU A 39 11.13 -9.27 -11.75
C GLU A 39 10.93 -10.70 -11.28
N THR A 40 11.72 -11.10 -10.29
CA THR A 40 11.59 -12.43 -9.68
C THR A 40 11.60 -12.27 -8.16
N ALA A 41 10.44 -12.45 -7.54
CA ALA A 41 10.36 -12.79 -6.13
C ALA A 41 10.57 -14.31 -6.03
N ALA A 42 11.50 -14.75 -5.18
CA ALA A 42 11.66 -16.16 -4.87
C ALA A 42 10.41 -16.65 -4.14
N GLU A 43 10.05 -17.91 -4.31
CA GLU A 43 9.10 -18.55 -3.40
C GLU A 43 9.72 -18.58 -2.00
N TYR A 44 8.93 -18.29 -0.99
CA TYR A 44 9.42 -18.27 0.39
C TYR A 44 8.37 -18.81 1.33
N PHE A 45 8.86 -19.36 2.45
CA PHE A 45 8.01 -19.73 3.56
C PHE A 45 7.83 -18.53 4.48
N TYR A 46 6.60 -18.32 4.91
CA TYR A 46 6.21 -17.28 5.86
C TYR A 46 5.51 -17.91 7.05
N ASP A 47 6.01 -17.66 8.25
CA ASP A 47 5.38 -18.11 9.49
C ASP A 47 4.29 -17.12 9.89
N ALA A 48 3.04 -17.44 9.54
CA ALA A 48 1.88 -16.60 9.82
C ALA A 48 1.30 -16.90 11.21
N THR A 49 0.93 -15.86 11.95
CA THR A 49 0.09 -15.96 13.15
C THR A 49 -1.37 -15.80 12.74
N LEU A 50 -2.17 -16.84 12.92
CA LEU A 50 -3.59 -16.87 12.54
C LEU A 50 -4.47 -16.84 13.79
N TYR A 51 -5.51 -16.01 13.79
CA TYR A 51 -6.44 -15.86 14.91
C TYR A 51 -7.74 -16.62 14.64
N TYR A 52 -8.05 -17.61 15.47
CA TYR A 52 -9.25 -18.45 15.38
C TYR A 52 -10.21 -18.20 16.54
N VAL A 53 -11.49 -18.50 16.35
CA VAL A 53 -12.49 -18.48 17.43
C VAL A 53 -12.18 -19.59 18.43
N GLY A 54 -12.04 -19.22 19.71
CA GLY A 54 -11.82 -20.14 20.82
C GLY A 54 -13.03 -21.04 21.08
N ALA A 55 -12.82 -22.15 21.79
CA ALA A 55 -13.89 -23.11 22.09
C ALA A 55 -15.01 -22.54 22.99
N ASP A 56 -14.75 -21.43 23.66
CA ASP A 56 -15.74 -20.69 24.46
C ASP A 56 -16.67 -19.80 23.60
N GLY A 57 -16.38 -19.64 22.30
CA GLY A 57 -17.13 -18.81 21.37
C GLY A 57 -17.01 -17.30 21.62
N VAL A 58 -16.15 -16.86 22.55
CA VAL A 58 -16.05 -15.45 22.98
C VAL A 58 -14.62 -14.92 23.05
N THR A 59 -13.60 -15.77 22.88
CA THR A 59 -12.20 -15.36 22.79
C THR A 59 -11.59 -15.72 21.45
N LEU A 60 -10.49 -15.04 21.11
CA LEU A 60 -9.63 -15.43 19.98
C LEU A 60 -8.43 -16.22 20.50
N THR A 61 -8.05 -17.25 19.74
CA THR A 61 -6.87 -18.08 19.99
C THR A 61 -5.91 -17.94 18.81
N GLN A 62 -4.61 -17.93 19.09
CA GLN A 62 -3.58 -17.83 18.05
C GLN A 62 -3.05 -19.20 17.67
N ALA A 63 -2.73 -19.37 16.39
CA ALA A 63 -1.96 -20.51 15.91
C ALA A 63 -0.96 -20.08 14.83
N SER A 64 0.28 -20.54 14.97
CA SER A 64 1.31 -20.33 13.95
C SER A 64 1.17 -21.34 12.82
N ARG A 65 1.25 -20.89 11.57
CA ARG A 65 1.22 -21.72 10.36
C ARG A 65 2.27 -21.25 9.38
N THR A 66 3.18 -22.14 9.00
CA THR A 66 4.12 -21.89 7.91
C THR A 66 3.41 -22.02 6.57
N LEU A 67 3.40 -20.95 5.79
CA LEU A 67 2.76 -20.85 4.48
C LEU A 67 3.81 -20.71 3.40
N LEU A 68 3.66 -21.44 2.29
CA LEU A 68 4.45 -21.21 1.10
C LEU A 68 3.79 -20.09 0.29
N ILE A 69 4.49 -18.98 0.10
CA ILE A 69 4.08 -17.91 -0.80
C ILE A 69 4.69 -18.18 -2.17
N ARG A 70 3.83 -18.49 -3.15
CA ARG A 70 4.27 -18.78 -4.51
C ARG A 70 4.42 -17.51 -5.33
N ARG A 71 5.09 -17.66 -6.48
CA ARG A 71 5.23 -16.57 -7.44
C ARG A 71 3.86 -16.06 -7.90
N GLY A 72 3.61 -14.76 -7.72
CA GLY A 72 2.38 -14.10 -8.13
C GLY A 72 1.24 -14.16 -7.10
N GLU A 73 1.40 -14.91 -6.01
CA GLU A 73 0.50 -14.84 -4.87
C GLU A 73 0.83 -13.61 -4.00
N THR A 74 -0.19 -12.96 -3.46
CA THR A 74 0.01 -11.93 -2.44
C THR A 74 0.06 -12.59 -1.05
N LEU A 75 0.89 -12.03 -0.16
CA LEU A 75 1.00 -12.52 1.22
C LEU A 75 -0.35 -12.45 1.95
N ALA A 76 -1.05 -11.32 1.84
CA ALA A 76 -2.34 -11.11 2.50
C ALA A 76 -3.41 -12.11 2.03
N GLU A 77 -3.56 -12.34 0.72
CA GLU A 77 -4.52 -13.33 0.21
C GLU A 77 -4.17 -14.75 0.65
N THR A 78 -2.88 -15.10 0.67
CA THR A 78 -2.43 -16.43 1.08
C THR A 78 -2.71 -16.69 2.56
N VAL A 79 -2.41 -15.70 3.42
CA VAL A 79 -2.68 -15.74 4.85
C VAL A 79 -4.18 -15.83 5.12
N LEU A 80 -5.00 -15.00 4.47
CA LEU A 80 -6.47 -15.04 4.62
C LEU A 80 -7.07 -16.34 4.10
N THR A 81 -6.58 -16.85 2.98
CA THR A 81 -7.03 -18.14 2.45
C THR A 81 -6.70 -19.26 3.44
N ALA A 82 -5.54 -19.21 4.09
CA ALA A 82 -5.16 -20.15 5.13
C ALA A 82 -6.02 -20.03 6.39
N LEU A 83 -6.44 -18.80 6.76
CA LEU A 83 -7.35 -18.54 7.88
C LEU A 83 -8.77 -19.06 7.62
N LEU A 84 -9.30 -18.83 6.42
CA LEU A 84 -10.64 -19.30 6.01
C LEU A 84 -10.70 -20.82 5.78
N ASN A 85 -9.55 -21.48 5.60
CA ASN A 85 -9.43 -22.92 5.45
C ASN A 85 -8.63 -23.53 6.62
N PRO A 86 -9.27 -23.67 7.81
CA PRO A 86 -8.61 -24.21 8.98
C PRO A 86 -8.15 -25.65 8.76
N SER A 87 -7.03 -26.04 9.38
CA SER A 87 -6.45 -27.38 9.19
C SER A 87 -7.19 -28.51 9.91
N GLY A 88 -8.29 -28.21 10.61
CA GLY A 88 -9.14 -29.18 11.32
C GLY A 88 -8.68 -29.56 12.72
N ASN A 89 -7.62 -28.92 13.25
CA ASN A 89 -7.19 -29.10 14.64
C ASN A 89 -8.26 -28.56 15.62
N ALA A 90 -8.41 -29.19 16.79
CA ALA A 90 -9.47 -28.89 17.77
C ALA A 90 -9.50 -27.44 18.32
N GLY A 91 -8.47 -26.63 18.03
CA GLY A 91 -8.40 -25.19 18.37
C GLY A 91 -8.43 -24.26 17.15
N GLN A 92 -8.76 -24.76 15.96
CA GLN A 92 -8.84 -24.00 14.71
C GLN A 92 -10.24 -24.19 14.10
N ALA A 93 -11.25 -23.69 14.80
CA ALA A 93 -12.60 -23.66 14.27
C ALA A 93 -12.68 -22.70 13.08
N SER A 94 -13.61 -22.94 12.15
CA SER A 94 -13.90 -21.97 11.09
C SER A 94 -14.31 -20.63 11.72
N ILE A 95 -13.72 -19.55 11.23
CA ILE A 95 -14.06 -18.19 11.68
C ILE A 95 -15.25 -17.60 10.92
N ALA A 96 -15.67 -18.27 9.83
CA ALA A 96 -16.72 -17.81 8.94
C ALA A 96 -17.73 -18.95 8.66
N PRO A 97 -19.02 -18.62 8.45
CA PRO A 97 -20.06 -19.61 8.22
C PRO A 97 -19.96 -20.24 6.81
N GLY A 98 -20.47 -21.48 6.69
CA GLY A 98 -20.61 -22.18 5.41
C GLY A 98 -19.30 -22.31 4.63
N ASP A 99 -19.40 -22.20 3.30
CA ASP A 99 -18.26 -22.24 2.38
C ASP A 99 -17.73 -20.83 2.04
N THR A 100 -17.69 -19.92 3.02
CA THR A 100 -17.24 -18.53 2.81
C THR A 100 -15.90 -18.47 2.09
N ARG A 101 -15.83 -17.68 1.01
CA ARG A 101 -14.63 -17.52 0.17
C ARG A 101 -14.11 -16.10 0.24
N LEU A 102 -12.79 -15.98 0.11
CA LEU A 102 -12.17 -14.70 -0.22
C LEU A 102 -12.44 -14.39 -1.69
N LEU A 103 -13.11 -13.26 -1.97
CA LEU A 103 -13.30 -12.76 -3.34
C LEU A 103 -12.12 -11.91 -3.79
N SER A 104 -11.59 -11.07 -2.90
CA SER A 104 -10.42 -10.22 -3.16
C SER A 104 -9.82 -9.71 -1.86
N CYS A 105 -8.51 -9.43 -1.86
CA CYS A 105 -7.86 -8.64 -0.82
C CYS A 105 -7.02 -7.53 -1.47
N GLU A 106 -7.46 -6.29 -1.33
CA GLU A 106 -6.79 -5.10 -1.89
C GLU A 106 -5.96 -4.44 -0.80
N LEU A 107 -4.63 -4.43 -0.94
CA LEU A 107 -3.72 -3.74 -0.01
C LEU A 107 -3.25 -2.40 -0.62
N ALA A 108 -3.76 -1.29 -0.10
CA ALA A 108 -3.43 0.05 -0.57
C ALA A 108 -3.44 1.06 0.59
N GLY A 109 -2.48 1.99 0.62
CA GLY A 109 -2.39 3.00 1.69
C GLY A 109 -2.21 2.42 3.10
N GLY A 110 -1.64 1.22 3.20
CA GLY A 110 -1.55 0.46 4.46
C GLY A 110 -2.88 -0.14 4.93
N ILE A 111 -3.93 -0.09 4.12
CA ILE A 111 -5.24 -0.65 4.44
C ILE A 111 -5.47 -1.89 3.60
N ALA A 112 -5.76 -3.02 4.26
CA ALA A 112 -6.22 -4.24 3.59
C ALA A 112 -7.75 -4.23 3.50
N THR A 113 -8.29 -4.01 2.31
CA THR A 113 -9.72 -4.15 2.04
C THR A 113 -10.03 -5.58 1.60
N VAL A 114 -10.65 -6.34 2.50
CA VAL A 114 -11.02 -7.75 2.31
C VAL A 114 -12.46 -7.81 1.83
N ASN A 115 -12.71 -8.53 0.74
CA ASN A 115 -14.06 -8.80 0.27
C ASN A 115 -14.35 -10.29 0.35
N LEU A 116 -15.34 -10.66 1.15
CA LEU A 116 -15.81 -12.03 1.35
C LEU A 116 -17.02 -12.32 0.46
N SER A 117 -17.27 -13.59 0.20
CA SER A 117 -18.45 -14.05 -0.52
C SER A 117 -19.72 -13.88 0.32
N ILE A 118 -20.88 -13.90 -0.34
CA ILE A 118 -22.18 -13.62 0.30
C ILE A 118 -22.51 -14.58 1.45
N GLU A 119 -21.95 -15.79 1.43
CA GLU A 119 -22.12 -16.81 2.45
C GLU A 119 -21.67 -16.32 3.84
N ALA A 120 -20.74 -15.37 3.92
CA ALA A 120 -20.29 -14.78 5.18
C ALA A 120 -21.41 -14.07 5.95
N ARG A 121 -22.53 -13.71 5.29
CA ARG A 121 -23.73 -13.15 5.95
C ARG A 121 -24.55 -14.18 6.72
N ASN A 122 -24.27 -15.48 6.56
CA ASN A 122 -25.02 -16.54 7.24
C ASN A 122 -24.62 -16.71 8.72
N VAL A 123 -23.88 -15.76 9.29
CA VAL A 123 -23.63 -15.66 10.73
C VAL A 123 -24.97 -15.56 11.48
N GLN A 124 -25.03 -16.14 12.67
CA GLN A 124 -26.28 -16.24 13.44
C GLN A 124 -26.54 -14.99 14.29
N SER A 125 -25.54 -14.14 14.47
CA SER A 125 -25.65 -12.89 15.24
C SER A 125 -24.55 -11.89 14.89
N ASP A 126 -24.76 -10.63 15.22
CA ASP A 126 -23.73 -9.58 15.14
C ASP A 126 -22.51 -9.87 16.04
N GLN A 127 -22.69 -10.64 17.13
CA GLN A 127 -21.56 -11.07 17.95
C GLN A 127 -20.66 -12.05 17.18
N GLU A 128 -21.24 -12.96 16.40
CA GLU A 128 -20.49 -13.87 15.52
C GLU A 128 -19.85 -13.10 14.35
N LEU A 129 -20.53 -12.09 13.81
CA LEU A 129 -19.96 -11.17 12.82
C LEU A 129 -18.73 -10.43 13.38
N LEU A 130 -18.82 -9.92 14.62
CA LEU A 130 -17.71 -9.28 15.32
C LEU A 130 -16.54 -10.24 15.53
N MET A 131 -16.81 -11.50 15.91
CA MET A 131 -15.77 -12.54 16.04
C MET A 131 -15.02 -12.75 14.71
N MET A 132 -15.77 -12.91 13.61
CA MET A 132 -15.20 -13.07 12.27
C MET A 132 -14.32 -11.87 11.89
N TYR A 133 -14.83 -10.65 12.10
CA TYR A 133 -14.11 -9.42 11.81
C TYR A 133 -12.84 -9.27 12.63
N ALA A 134 -12.90 -9.55 13.93
CA ALA A 134 -11.74 -9.47 14.81
C ALA A 134 -10.68 -10.53 14.48
N ALA A 135 -11.08 -11.74 14.08
CA ALA A 135 -10.16 -12.78 13.64
C ALA A 135 -9.40 -12.39 12.36
N ILE A 136 -10.11 -11.84 11.36
CA ILE A 136 -9.53 -11.34 10.11
C ILE A 136 -8.60 -10.16 10.40
N ALA A 137 -9.07 -9.17 11.18
CA ALA A 137 -8.29 -7.98 11.51
C ALA A 137 -7.02 -8.32 12.30
N GLY A 138 -7.14 -9.18 13.32
CA GLY A 138 -6.00 -9.67 14.10
C GLY A 138 -4.96 -10.36 13.24
N THR A 139 -5.40 -11.28 12.38
CA THR A 139 -4.51 -12.05 11.50
C THR A 139 -3.76 -11.16 10.50
N LEU A 140 -4.45 -10.22 9.86
CA LEU A 140 -3.83 -9.34 8.88
C LEU A 140 -2.94 -8.27 9.51
N SER A 141 -3.23 -7.85 10.74
CA SER A 141 -2.40 -6.86 11.45
C SER A 141 -1.01 -7.39 11.81
N GLU A 142 -0.82 -8.72 11.83
CA GLU A 142 0.50 -9.36 11.99
C GLU A 142 1.37 -9.25 10.72
N ILE A 143 0.74 -8.98 9.57
CA ILE A 143 1.44 -8.72 8.32
C ILE A 143 1.91 -7.27 8.37
N GLY A 144 3.22 -7.07 8.52
CA GLY A 144 3.76 -5.71 8.46
C GLY A 144 3.35 -5.02 7.16
N GLY A 145 3.12 -3.71 7.24
CA GLY A 145 2.63 -2.91 6.12
C GLY A 145 1.11 -2.83 6.06
N VAL A 146 0.40 -3.67 6.81
CA VAL A 146 -1.03 -3.54 7.08
C VAL A 146 -1.20 -2.73 8.38
N GLY A 147 -1.57 -1.46 8.25
CA GLY A 147 -1.92 -0.58 9.37
C GLY A 147 -3.40 -0.64 9.74
N GLY A 148 -4.26 -1.21 8.90
CA GLY A 148 -5.68 -1.39 9.19
C GLY A 148 -6.39 -2.29 8.20
N VAL A 149 -7.57 -2.77 8.57
CA VAL A 149 -8.37 -3.73 7.81
C VAL A 149 -9.79 -3.24 7.64
N SER A 150 -10.26 -3.20 6.39
CA SER A 150 -11.67 -2.95 6.05
C SER A 150 -12.26 -4.24 5.50
N ILE A 151 -13.43 -4.65 6.01
CA ILE A 151 -14.05 -5.93 5.64
C ILE A 151 -15.39 -5.65 4.97
N LEU A 152 -15.55 -6.23 3.79
CA LEU A 152 -16.74 -6.19 2.96
C LEU A 152 -17.27 -7.61 2.75
N ILE A 153 -18.59 -7.74 2.64
CA ILE A 153 -19.27 -8.98 2.27
C ILE A 153 -20.07 -8.74 0.99
N ASN A 154 -19.64 -9.37 -0.09
CA ASN A 154 -20.15 -9.18 -1.45
C ASN A 154 -20.12 -7.69 -1.89
N GLY A 155 -19.02 -7.00 -1.55
CA GLY A 155 -18.78 -5.61 -1.92
C GLY A 155 -19.49 -4.55 -1.07
N ARG A 156 -20.11 -4.95 0.06
CA ARG A 156 -20.81 -4.06 1.00
C ARG A 156 -20.21 -4.21 2.39
N GLN A 157 -20.12 -3.13 3.15
CA GLN A 157 -19.77 -3.25 4.57
C GLN A 157 -21.03 -3.61 5.37
N GLU A 158 -21.00 -4.68 6.14
CA GLU A 158 -22.06 -4.95 7.11
C GLU A 158 -21.83 -4.11 8.38
N GLY A 159 -22.92 -3.62 8.97
CA GLY A 159 -22.88 -2.96 10.26
C GLY A 159 -22.81 -3.95 11.41
N LEU A 160 -22.40 -3.46 12.58
CA LEU A 160 -22.60 -4.17 13.85
C LEU A 160 -23.53 -3.32 14.70
N LEU A 161 -24.67 -3.87 15.11
CA LEU A 161 -25.76 -3.14 15.77
C LEU A 161 -26.19 -1.90 14.96
N GLU A 162 -26.33 -2.05 13.65
CA GLU A 162 -26.63 -0.97 12.67
C GLU A 162 -25.55 0.14 12.58
N LEU A 163 -24.43 0.03 13.29
CA LEU A 163 -23.36 1.02 13.27
C LEU A 163 -22.29 0.70 12.23
N PRO A 164 -21.67 1.72 11.60
CA PRO A 164 -20.46 1.55 10.81
C PRO A 164 -19.36 0.89 11.65
N VAL A 165 -18.68 -0.10 11.07
CA VAL A 165 -17.53 -0.74 11.70
C VAL A 165 -16.26 0.07 11.45
N GLY A 166 -16.10 0.59 10.23
CA GLY A 166 -14.89 1.30 9.82
C GLY A 166 -13.68 0.39 9.62
N VAL A 167 -12.49 0.96 9.77
CA VAL A 167 -11.19 0.29 9.69
C VAL A 167 -10.85 -0.31 11.05
N LEU A 168 -10.59 -1.61 11.07
CA LEU A 168 -10.18 -2.36 12.25
C LEU A 168 -8.65 -2.36 12.37
N THR A 169 -8.16 -2.23 13.61
CA THR A 169 -6.73 -2.27 13.92
C THR A 169 -6.47 -3.34 14.98
N GLY A 170 -5.56 -4.27 14.69
CA GLY A 170 -5.18 -5.33 15.62
C GLY A 170 -6.28 -6.36 15.91
N ALA A 171 -5.97 -7.27 16.83
CA ALA A 171 -6.93 -8.21 17.40
C ALA A 171 -7.54 -7.62 18.67
N SER A 172 -8.86 -7.75 18.85
CA SER A 172 -9.46 -7.52 20.16
C SER A 172 -9.14 -8.70 21.07
N GLU A 173 -8.43 -8.45 22.18
CA GLU A 173 -8.06 -9.48 23.16
C GLU A 173 -9.27 -10.02 23.94
N ASN A 174 -10.38 -9.26 24.02
CA ASN A 174 -11.58 -9.65 24.72
C ASN A 174 -12.83 -9.20 23.95
N ILE A 175 -13.43 -10.14 23.21
CA ILE A 175 -14.58 -9.86 22.36
C ILE A 175 -15.84 -9.60 23.18
N ALA A 176 -15.99 -10.23 24.35
CA ALA A 176 -17.12 -9.95 25.24
C ALA A 176 -17.11 -8.49 25.73
N ALA A 177 -15.93 -7.96 26.06
CA ALA A 177 -15.77 -6.55 26.41
C ALA A 177 -16.03 -5.62 25.21
N ALA A 178 -15.49 -5.95 24.03
CA ALA A 178 -15.74 -5.20 22.81
C ALA A 178 -17.23 -5.16 22.45
N TRP A 179 -17.93 -6.29 22.58
CA TRP A 179 -19.37 -6.41 22.37
C TRP A 179 -20.16 -5.53 23.35
N ALA A 180 -19.86 -5.62 24.65
CA ALA A 180 -20.52 -4.80 25.67
C ALA A 180 -20.31 -3.29 25.44
N GLN A 181 -19.11 -2.89 25.01
CA GLN A 181 -18.81 -1.51 24.65
C GLN A 181 -19.62 -1.04 23.44
N LEU A 182 -19.71 -1.89 22.40
CA LEU A 182 -20.47 -1.59 21.20
C LEU A 182 -21.98 -1.48 21.47
N THR A 183 -22.54 -2.36 22.31
CA THR A 183 -23.94 -2.25 22.76
C THR A 183 -24.20 -0.94 23.49
N ALA A 184 -23.34 -0.59 24.46
CA ALA A 184 -23.49 0.68 25.19
C ALA A 184 -23.29 1.92 24.31
N GLU A 185 -22.53 1.81 23.21
CA GLU A 185 -22.41 2.87 22.22
C GLU A 185 -23.65 2.98 21.34
N ALA A 186 -24.16 1.86 20.81
CA ALA A 186 -25.39 1.82 20.03
C ALA A 186 -26.59 2.37 20.82
N ASP A 187 -26.74 1.96 22.09
CA ASP A 187 -27.80 2.46 22.97
C ASP A 187 -27.73 3.99 23.16
N ARG A 188 -26.52 4.56 23.30
CA ARG A 188 -26.34 6.02 23.43
C ARG A 188 -26.61 6.77 22.12
N TYR A 189 -26.27 6.16 20.99
CA TYR A 189 -26.41 6.75 19.67
C TYR A 189 -27.86 6.76 19.19
N PHE A 190 -28.55 5.63 19.33
CA PHE A 190 -29.95 5.49 18.93
C PHE A 190 -30.94 5.93 20.01
N GLY A 191 -30.49 6.05 21.26
CA GLY A 191 -31.29 6.58 22.36
C GLY A 191 -31.48 8.10 22.29
N SER A 192 -32.31 8.62 23.20
CA SER A 192 -32.70 10.04 23.26
C SER A 192 -31.55 11.01 23.53
N SER A 193 -30.36 10.50 23.89
CA SER A 193 -29.16 11.29 24.18
C SER A 193 -28.43 11.80 22.94
N GLY A 194 -28.71 11.28 21.74
CA GLY A 194 -28.08 11.74 20.50
C GLY A 194 -26.55 11.69 20.56
N GLY A 195 -26.00 10.57 21.07
CA GLY A 195 -24.57 10.41 21.26
C GLY A 195 -23.77 10.60 19.96
N SER A 196 -22.50 10.98 20.08
CA SER A 196 -21.56 10.96 18.97
C SER A 196 -20.86 9.62 18.89
N ILE A 197 -20.65 9.15 17.66
CA ILE A 197 -19.85 7.98 17.34
C ILE A 197 -18.63 8.44 16.57
N THR A 198 -17.48 7.88 16.93
CA THR A 198 -16.23 8.05 16.21
C THR A 198 -15.82 6.72 15.58
N ARG A 199 -15.49 6.75 14.28
CA ARG A 199 -15.00 5.59 13.54
C ARG A 199 -13.90 6.02 12.58
N THR A 200 -13.00 5.12 12.27
CA THR A 200 -12.03 5.32 11.17
C THR A 200 -12.66 4.84 9.87
N ALA A 201 -12.89 5.74 8.92
CA ALA A 201 -13.33 5.41 7.56
C ALA A 201 -12.14 5.30 6.60
N VAL A 202 -12.32 4.59 5.49
CA VAL A 202 -11.39 4.67 4.35
C VAL A 202 -11.87 5.76 3.41
N ALA A 203 -11.16 6.89 3.38
CA ALA A 203 -11.43 7.97 2.43
C ALA A 203 -10.56 7.78 1.19
N TYR A 204 -11.17 7.77 0.01
CA TYR A 204 -10.47 7.54 -1.26
C TYR A 204 -10.25 8.87 -1.99
N TYR A 205 -9.03 9.39 -1.95
CA TYR A 205 -8.71 10.69 -2.53
C TYR A 205 -8.28 10.58 -4.00
N PRO A 206 -8.68 11.52 -4.87
CA PRO A 206 -8.14 11.65 -6.23
C PRO A 206 -6.63 11.77 -6.24
N SER A 207 -5.92 10.97 -7.05
CA SER A 207 -4.51 11.24 -7.33
C SER A 207 -4.38 12.45 -8.26
N ALA A 208 -3.37 13.28 -8.02
CA ALA A 208 -3.13 14.52 -8.76
C ALA A 208 -2.77 14.28 -10.25
N ASP A 209 -2.43 13.05 -10.62
CA ASP A 209 -2.17 12.65 -12.00
C ASP A 209 -3.40 12.19 -12.77
N GLY A 210 -4.58 12.21 -12.13
CA GLY A 210 -5.84 11.82 -12.76
C GLY A 210 -5.97 10.33 -13.01
N ALA A 211 -5.11 9.47 -12.44
CA ALA A 211 -5.05 8.05 -12.79
C ALA A 211 -5.68 7.11 -11.74
N ARG A 212 -5.78 7.52 -10.47
CA ARG A 212 -6.13 6.65 -9.34
C ARG A 212 -7.00 7.34 -8.31
N LEU A 213 -7.58 6.53 -7.43
CA LEU A 213 -8.18 6.90 -6.16
C LEU A 213 -7.39 6.23 -5.04
N VAL A 214 -6.70 7.00 -4.20
CA VAL A 214 -5.76 6.50 -3.19
C VAL A 214 -6.40 6.55 -1.79
N PRO A 215 -6.41 5.43 -1.03
CA PRO A 215 -7.07 5.38 0.25
C PRO A 215 -6.22 5.98 1.37
N GLU A 216 -6.85 6.69 2.29
CA GLU A 216 -6.30 7.15 3.58
C GLU A 216 -7.29 6.81 4.70
N ALA A 217 -6.79 6.32 5.83
CA ALA A 217 -7.60 6.10 7.02
C ALA A 217 -7.91 7.45 7.68
N ARG A 218 -9.20 7.79 7.82
CA ARG A 218 -9.66 9.06 8.38
C ARG A 218 -10.59 8.81 9.54
N GLU A 219 -10.27 9.40 10.68
CA GLU A 219 -11.19 9.40 11.81
C GLU A 219 -12.31 10.40 11.54
N ILE A 220 -13.55 9.92 11.56
CA ILE A 220 -14.74 10.74 11.43
C ILE A 220 -15.60 10.58 12.68
N SER A 221 -16.21 11.68 13.12
CA SER A 221 -17.15 11.69 14.23
C SER A 221 -18.48 12.20 13.74
N PHE A 222 -19.57 11.48 14.01
CA PHE A 222 -20.89 11.81 13.49
C PHE A 222 -21.97 11.63 14.55
N THR A 223 -22.98 12.48 14.49
CA THR A 223 -24.20 12.45 15.30
C THR A 223 -25.42 12.37 14.38
N GLU A 224 -26.62 12.15 14.94
CA GLU A 224 -27.89 12.35 14.22
C GLU A 224 -28.01 11.61 12.87
N ARG A 225 -27.29 10.50 12.68
CA ARG A 225 -27.19 9.74 11.43
C ARG A 225 -26.54 10.47 10.24
N LYS A 226 -25.81 11.57 10.47
CA LYS A 226 -25.11 12.38 9.44
C LYS A 226 -23.76 11.81 8.99
N CYS A 227 -23.63 10.49 9.03
CA CYS A 227 -22.37 9.80 8.72
C CYS A 227 -21.90 9.99 7.27
N ALA A 228 -22.82 10.16 6.31
CA ALA A 228 -22.48 10.40 4.91
C ALA A 228 -21.91 11.81 4.72
N GLU A 229 -22.55 12.80 5.35
CA GLU A 229 -22.20 14.21 5.30
C GLU A 229 -20.83 14.45 5.94
N GLU A 230 -20.57 13.86 7.11
CA GLU A 230 -19.26 13.94 7.77
C GLU A 230 -18.15 13.31 6.93
N LEU A 231 -18.43 12.18 6.26
CA LEU A 231 -17.44 11.58 5.35
C LEU A 231 -17.20 12.43 4.10
N LEU A 232 -18.23 13.09 3.56
CA LEU A 232 -18.10 14.01 2.43
C LEU A 232 -17.33 15.28 2.81
N SER A 233 -17.57 15.81 4.02
CA SER A 233 -16.78 16.89 4.61
C SER A 233 -15.31 16.49 4.72
N GLU A 234 -15.04 15.26 5.17
CA GLU A 234 -13.67 14.76 5.27
C GLU A 234 -12.99 14.54 3.91
N LEU A 235 -13.76 14.26 2.85
CA LEU A 235 -13.25 14.24 1.47
C LEU A 235 -12.91 15.64 0.93
N ALA A 236 -13.45 16.72 1.51
CA ALA A 236 -13.05 18.10 1.22
C ALA A 236 -11.79 18.52 2.01
N SER A 237 -11.51 17.85 3.14
CA SER A 237 -10.28 18.04 3.90
C SER A 237 -9.05 17.56 3.12
N ARG A 238 -7.93 18.24 3.32
CA ARG A 238 -6.64 17.84 2.73
C ARG A 238 -6.22 16.42 3.19
N PRO A 239 -5.68 15.58 2.30
CA PRO A 239 -5.02 14.33 2.69
C PRO A 239 -3.85 14.59 3.67
N ARG A 240 -3.76 13.81 4.76
CA ARG A 240 -2.76 14.01 5.83
C ARG A 240 -1.38 13.56 5.38
N SER A 241 -1.27 12.39 4.77
CA SER A 241 0.00 11.76 4.38
C SER A 241 0.18 11.64 2.86
N LEU A 242 -0.91 11.71 2.08
CA LEU A 242 -0.88 11.52 0.63
C LEU A 242 -0.61 12.84 -0.13
N ARG A 243 0.66 13.17 -0.33
CA ARG A 243 1.13 14.32 -1.13
C ARG A 243 0.88 14.17 -2.63
N ALA A 244 0.71 12.93 -3.12
CA ALA A 244 0.31 12.65 -4.50
C ALA A 244 -1.21 12.77 -4.73
N ALA A 245 -1.99 13.11 -3.69
CA ALA A 245 -3.44 13.17 -3.75
C ALA A 245 -3.96 14.60 -3.57
N LEU A 246 -5.17 14.84 -4.08
CA LEU A 246 -5.93 16.07 -3.94
C LEU A 246 -7.14 15.81 -3.03
N PRO A 247 -7.63 16.81 -2.28
CA PRO A 247 -8.96 16.70 -1.71
C PRO A 247 -9.99 16.57 -2.85
N THR A 248 -11.09 15.85 -2.60
CA THR A 248 -12.12 15.60 -3.62
C THR A 248 -12.88 16.87 -3.97
N PHE A 249 -13.16 17.67 -2.96
CA PHE A 249 -13.73 19.01 -3.09
C PHE A 249 -12.74 20.03 -2.51
N PRO A 250 -12.79 21.30 -2.93
CA PRO A 250 -11.98 22.34 -2.31
C PRO A 250 -12.24 22.44 -0.80
N GLU A 251 -11.21 22.79 -0.03
CA GLU A 251 -11.33 22.93 1.42
C GLU A 251 -12.39 23.99 1.77
N GLY A 252 -13.32 23.63 2.67
CA GLY A 252 -14.44 24.47 3.06
C GLY A 252 -15.62 24.50 2.07
N ALA A 253 -15.57 23.74 0.97
CA ALA A 253 -16.72 23.58 0.09
C ALA A 253 -17.86 22.84 0.79
N GLU A 254 -19.10 23.25 0.53
CA GLU A 254 -20.31 22.50 0.87
C GLU A 254 -20.68 21.64 -0.36
N PRO A 255 -20.45 20.31 -0.33
CA PRO A 255 -20.61 19.50 -1.54
C PRO A 255 -22.08 19.18 -1.84
N LEU A 256 -22.97 19.23 -0.86
CA LEU A 256 -24.35 18.75 -0.97
C LEU A 256 -25.37 19.88 -1.09
N GLY A 257 -26.33 19.72 -1.98
CA GLY A 257 -27.49 20.58 -2.17
C GLY A 257 -28.75 19.98 -1.53
N GLY A 258 -28.67 19.65 -0.24
CA GLY A 258 -29.72 18.98 0.54
C GLY A 258 -29.24 17.72 1.27
N ASP A 259 -30.09 17.18 2.13
CA ASP A 259 -29.77 15.99 2.93
C ASP A 259 -29.72 14.72 2.05
N PRO A 260 -28.74 13.81 2.26
CA PRO A 260 -28.74 12.49 1.64
C PRO A 260 -30.01 11.69 1.97
N VAL A 261 -30.57 10.99 0.98
CA VAL A 261 -31.79 10.19 1.16
C VAL A 261 -31.50 8.71 0.93
N LEU A 262 -31.70 7.89 1.96
CA LEU A 262 -31.58 6.44 1.81
C LEU A 262 -32.90 5.85 1.28
N THR A 263 -32.83 5.17 0.14
CA THR A 263 -33.96 4.43 -0.46
C THR A 263 -33.66 2.94 -0.53
N VAL A 264 -34.71 2.12 -0.58
CA VAL A 264 -34.60 0.67 -0.74
C VAL A 264 -35.37 0.27 -1.99
N THR A 265 -34.72 -0.45 -2.91
CA THR A 265 -35.38 -0.93 -4.13
C THR A 265 -36.36 -2.06 -3.83
N SER A 266 -37.20 -2.40 -4.81
CA SER A 266 -38.04 -3.60 -4.75
C SER A 266 -37.24 -4.90 -4.60
N ALA A 267 -35.96 -4.90 -4.98
CA ALA A 267 -35.03 -6.02 -4.82
C ALA A 267 -34.31 -6.01 -3.46
N GLY A 268 -34.57 -5.03 -2.60
CA GLY A 268 -33.94 -4.89 -1.29
C GLY A 268 -32.56 -4.22 -1.32
N GLU A 269 -32.14 -3.63 -2.45
CA GLU A 269 -30.88 -2.88 -2.52
C GLU A 269 -31.05 -1.53 -1.81
N ARG A 270 -30.13 -1.20 -0.91
CA ARG A 270 -30.06 0.08 -0.21
C ARG A 270 -29.23 1.06 -1.02
N ILE A 271 -29.85 2.17 -1.43
CA ILE A 271 -29.24 3.19 -2.29
C ILE A 271 -29.25 4.51 -1.55
N LEU A 272 -28.09 5.17 -1.48
CA LEU A 272 -28.02 6.53 -0.96
C LEU A 272 -28.09 7.52 -2.13
N GLU A 273 -29.13 8.34 -2.13
CA GLU A 273 -29.34 9.42 -3.09
C GLU A 273 -28.63 10.67 -2.60
N LEU A 274 -27.78 11.23 -3.45
CA LEU A 274 -26.95 12.40 -3.16
C LEU A 274 -27.17 13.44 -4.24
N ASN A 275 -27.45 14.68 -3.84
CA ASN A 275 -27.47 15.81 -4.75
C ASN A 275 -26.22 16.67 -4.52
N LEU A 276 -25.25 16.60 -5.41
CA LEU A 276 -24.07 17.46 -5.35
C LEU A 276 -24.40 18.85 -5.91
N LEU A 277 -23.83 19.89 -5.30
CA LEU A 277 -23.91 21.24 -5.85
C LEU A 277 -22.99 21.37 -7.07
N GLY A 278 -23.52 21.87 -8.18
CA GLY A 278 -22.73 22.06 -9.40
C GLY A 278 -21.59 23.04 -9.23
N GLU A 279 -21.69 23.99 -8.30
CA GLU A 279 -20.56 24.87 -7.95
C GLU A 279 -19.41 24.12 -7.27
N ALA A 280 -19.71 23.17 -6.37
CA ALA A 280 -18.70 22.36 -5.71
C ALA A 280 -18.01 21.43 -6.72
N VAL A 281 -18.76 20.83 -7.64
CA VAL A 281 -18.22 19.99 -8.73
C VAL A 281 -17.30 20.81 -9.64
N ARG A 282 -17.75 21.98 -10.12
CA ARG A 282 -16.92 22.88 -10.96
C ARG A 282 -15.67 23.36 -10.23
N ALA A 283 -15.75 23.60 -8.92
CA ALA A 283 -14.61 24.05 -8.15
C ALA A 283 -13.58 22.92 -7.93
N ALA A 284 -14.04 21.67 -7.76
CA ALA A 284 -13.18 20.49 -7.73
C ALA A 284 -12.46 20.29 -9.08
N GLU A 285 -13.19 20.39 -10.19
CA GLU A 285 -12.61 20.33 -11.54
C GLU A 285 -11.57 21.45 -11.77
N GLY A 286 -11.89 22.68 -11.34
CA GLY A 286 -10.95 23.81 -11.38
C GLY A 286 -9.69 23.61 -10.54
N SER A 287 -9.72 22.68 -9.58
CA SER A 287 -8.58 22.28 -8.75
C SER A 287 -7.79 21.09 -9.34
N GLY A 288 -8.16 20.63 -10.54
CA GLY A 288 -7.49 19.53 -11.25
C GLY A 288 -8.04 18.15 -10.97
N VAL A 289 -9.15 18.02 -10.22
CA VAL A 289 -9.81 16.73 -9.99
C VAL A 289 -10.66 16.37 -11.21
N LEU A 290 -10.46 15.19 -11.80
CA LEU A 290 -11.26 14.78 -12.95
C LEU A 290 -12.69 14.38 -12.53
N PRO A 291 -13.72 14.58 -13.36
CA PRO A 291 -15.10 14.24 -13.02
C PRO A 291 -15.25 12.82 -12.47
N TRP A 292 -14.70 11.81 -13.15
CA TRP A 292 -14.78 10.42 -12.69
C TRP A 292 -14.15 10.20 -11.30
N GLN A 293 -13.11 10.97 -10.94
CA GLN A 293 -12.48 10.87 -9.63
C GLN A 293 -13.37 11.45 -8.53
N ILE A 294 -14.15 12.50 -8.82
CA ILE A 294 -15.11 13.07 -7.86
C ILE A 294 -16.14 12.00 -7.48
N TYR A 295 -16.84 11.46 -8.49
CA TYR A 295 -17.89 10.47 -8.24
C TYR A 295 -17.34 9.13 -7.73
N GLY A 296 -16.17 8.71 -8.22
CA GLY A 296 -15.51 7.50 -7.76
C GLY A 296 -15.02 7.60 -6.31
N SER A 297 -14.47 8.75 -5.90
CA SER A 297 -14.09 9.05 -4.52
C SER A 297 -15.29 8.92 -3.58
N VAL A 298 -16.39 9.58 -3.92
CA VAL A 298 -17.65 9.56 -3.16
C VAL A 298 -18.20 8.14 -3.08
N ALA A 299 -18.32 7.44 -4.21
CA ALA A 299 -18.89 6.10 -4.27
C ALA A 299 -18.03 5.06 -3.51
N LEU A 300 -16.70 5.07 -3.67
CA LEU A 300 -15.82 4.16 -2.95
C LEU A 300 -15.88 4.41 -1.44
N SER A 301 -15.79 5.68 -1.01
CA SER A 301 -15.73 6.02 0.41
C SER A 301 -17.03 5.67 1.12
N LEU A 302 -18.19 6.07 0.55
CA LEU A 302 -19.49 5.80 1.16
C LEU A 302 -19.85 4.31 1.13
N CYS A 303 -19.65 3.61 0.00
CA CYS A 303 -19.97 2.18 -0.08
C CYS A 303 -19.00 1.30 0.74
N SER A 304 -17.83 1.82 1.13
CA SER A 304 -16.88 1.10 2.00
C SER A 304 -17.05 1.44 3.49
N PHE A 305 -17.99 2.34 3.84
CA PHE A 305 -18.16 2.84 5.20
C PHE A 305 -19.59 2.74 5.72
N LEU A 306 -20.59 3.05 4.89
CA LEU A 306 -21.99 3.03 5.31
C LEU A 306 -22.52 1.60 5.38
N PRO A 307 -23.07 1.18 6.54
CA PRO A 307 -23.64 -0.14 6.72
C PRO A 307 -24.66 -0.48 5.64
N GLU A 308 -24.49 -1.67 5.07
CA GLU A 308 -25.40 -2.30 4.14
C GLU A 308 -25.65 -1.47 2.86
N LEU A 309 -24.81 -0.49 2.52
CA LEU A 309 -25.04 0.32 1.32
C LEU A 309 -24.65 -0.45 0.04
N ASP A 310 -25.60 -0.67 -0.88
CA ASP A 310 -25.34 -1.35 -2.16
C ASP A 310 -24.74 -0.40 -3.21
N ALA A 311 -25.24 0.84 -3.26
CA ALA A 311 -24.86 1.83 -4.26
C ALA A 311 -25.12 3.26 -3.77
N VAL A 312 -24.49 4.23 -4.43
CA VAL A 312 -24.91 5.63 -4.40
C VAL A 312 -25.55 5.99 -5.74
N ARG A 313 -26.53 6.90 -5.71
CA ARG A 313 -27.07 7.57 -6.90
C ARG A 313 -26.81 9.05 -6.77
N ILE A 314 -26.00 9.60 -7.67
CA ILE A 314 -25.53 10.99 -7.59
C ILE A 314 -26.21 11.82 -8.67
N SER A 315 -26.79 12.95 -8.26
CA SER A 315 -27.22 14.04 -9.16
C SER A 315 -26.36 15.28 -8.96
N VAL A 316 -26.35 16.18 -9.93
CA VAL A 316 -25.74 17.52 -9.83
C VAL A 316 -26.83 18.55 -10.11
N ASP A 317 -27.10 19.43 -9.14
CA ASP A 317 -28.18 20.42 -9.21
C ASP A 317 -29.54 19.80 -9.62
N GLY A 318 -29.80 18.57 -9.17
CA GLY A 318 -31.01 17.78 -9.47
C GLY A 318 -30.94 16.90 -10.73
N GLU A 319 -29.92 17.05 -11.58
CA GLU A 319 -29.77 16.25 -12.80
C GLU A 319 -28.98 14.96 -12.54
N PRO A 320 -29.53 13.76 -12.83
CA PRO A 320 -28.90 12.49 -12.48
C PRO A 320 -27.66 12.19 -13.34
N VAL A 321 -26.58 11.78 -12.68
CA VAL A 321 -25.34 11.35 -13.34
C VAL A 321 -25.43 9.86 -13.68
N THR A 322 -25.55 9.55 -14.97
CA THR A 322 -25.68 8.17 -15.47
C THR A 322 -24.49 7.70 -16.29
N GLN A 323 -23.61 8.62 -16.70
CA GLN A 323 -22.41 8.35 -17.47
C GLN A 323 -21.26 9.26 -17.02
N LEU A 324 -20.03 8.78 -17.10
CA LEU A 324 -18.82 9.54 -16.81
C LEU A 324 -17.72 9.24 -17.82
N GLU A 325 -17.00 10.27 -18.25
CA GLU A 325 -15.82 10.12 -19.10
C GLU A 325 -14.58 9.78 -18.26
N HIS A 326 -13.83 8.78 -18.71
CA HIS A 326 -12.50 8.43 -18.21
C HIS A 326 -11.49 8.53 -19.37
N PRO A 327 -10.22 8.89 -19.14
CA PRO A 327 -9.24 9.05 -20.23
C PRO A 327 -9.11 7.86 -21.19
N THR A 328 -9.42 6.65 -20.73
CA THR A 328 -9.32 5.41 -21.52
C THR A 328 -10.64 4.72 -21.81
N MET A 329 -11.76 5.15 -21.21
CA MET A 329 -13.05 4.48 -21.35
C MET A 329 -14.20 5.39 -20.91
N GLN A 330 -15.45 4.93 -21.08
CA GLN A 330 -16.62 5.60 -20.55
C GLN A 330 -17.29 4.71 -19.50
N PHE A 331 -17.65 5.28 -18.35
CA PHE A 331 -18.50 4.61 -17.38
C PHE A 331 -19.97 4.80 -17.76
N THR A 332 -20.77 3.75 -17.65
CA THR A 332 -22.23 3.81 -17.77
C THR A 332 -22.85 3.12 -16.57
N PHE A 333 -23.79 3.78 -15.92
CA PHE A 333 -24.45 3.30 -14.70
C PHE A 333 -25.92 3.07 -14.97
N ASP A 334 -26.34 1.80 -14.95
CA ASP A 334 -27.75 1.45 -15.04
C ASP A 334 -28.52 2.09 -13.87
N GLY A 335 -29.57 2.86 -14.19
CA GLY A 335 -30.33 3.64 -13.21
C GLY A 335 -29.51 4.66 -12.40
N GLY A 336 -28.33 5.06 -12.88
CA GLY A 336 -27.41 5.93 -12.15
C GLY A 336 -26.74 5.28 -10.93
N LEU A 337 -26.80 3.95 -10.82
CA LEU A 337 -26.30 3.22 -9.66
C LEU A 337 -24.78 3.04 -9.70
N MET A 338 -24.09 3.83 -8.90
CA MET A 338 -22.65 3.76 -8.72
C MET A 338 -22.33 2.86 -7.53
N ARG A 339 -21.68 1.72 -7.78
CA ARG A 339 -21.29 0.74 -6.75
C ARG A 339 -19.80 0.83 -6.47
N ARG A 340 -19.33 0.33 -5.32
CA ARG A 340 -17.89 0.25 -5.03
C ARG A 340 -17.11 -0.43 -6.16
N ARG A 341 -17.61 -1.57 -6.64
CA ARG A 341 -16.98 -2.35 -7.73
C ARG A 341 -16.85 -1.60 -9.05
N SER A 342 -17.63 -0.53 -9.26
CA SER A 342 -17.53 0.29 -10.46
C SER A 342 -16.18 1.02 -10.54
N PHE A 343 -15.54 1.27 -9.38
CA PHE A 343 -14.32 2.07 -9.28
C PHE A 343 -13.16 1.31 -8.62
N SER A 344 -13.37 0.10 -8.08
CA SER A 344 -12.31 -0.63 -7.34
C SER A 344 -11.07 -0.91 -8.19
N GLY A 345 -11.20 -1.07 -9.51
CA GLY A 345 -10.06 -1.20 -10.42
C GLY A 345 -9.15 0.03 -10.51
N TYR A 346 -9.60 1.17 -9.97
CA TYR A 346 -8.85 2.44 -9.92
C TYR A 346 -8.27 2.75 -8.56
N VAL A 347 -8.49 1.88 -7.56
CA VAL A 347 -7.84 2.04 -6.27
C VAL A 347 -6.33 1.95 -6.47
N GLY A 348 -5.61 2.94 -5.96
CA GLY A 348 -4.17 3.07 -6.13
C GLY A 348 -3.41 2.90 -4.82
N GLY A 349 -2.15 2.47 -4.93
CA GLY A 349 -1.15 2.64 -3.88
C GLY A 349 -0.35 3.94 -4.10
N VAL A 350 0.41 4.33 -3.08
CA VAL A 350 1.39 5.42 -3.18
C VAL A 350 2.77 4.89 -2.81
N ALA A 351 3.77 5.27 -3.59
CA ALA A 351 5.16 4.92 -3.32
C ALA A 351 6.03 6.19 -3.26
N ASP A 352 7.01 6.17 -2.36
CA ASP A 352 8.03 7.22 -2.25
C ASP A 352 9.18 6.92 -3.23
N LEU A 353 9.43 7.84 -4.16
CA LEU A 353 10.50 7.77 -5.14
C LEU A 353 11.52 8.88 -4.88
N CYS A 354 12.81 8.52 -4.83
CA CYS A 354 13.89 9.47 -4.60
C CYS A 354 14.43 10.00 -5.94
N PHE A 355 13.88 11.11 -6.44
CA PHE A 355 14.35 11.78 -7.65
C PHE A 355 15.52 12.74 -7.38
N ALA A 356 16.04 13.38 -8.43
CA ALA A 356 16.91 14.53 -8.32
C ALA A 356 16.10 15.83 -8.34
N ASP A 357 16.55 16.87 -7.65
CA ASP A 357 16.11 18.25 -7.85
C ASP A 357 16.94 18.97 -8.93
N ALA A 358 16.73 20.27 -9.10
CA ALA A 358 17.45 21.09 -10.08
C ALA A 358 18.95 21.27 -9.77
N ASP A 359 19.35 21.11 -8.50
CA ASP A 359 20.73 21.24 -8.01
C ASP A 359 21.48 19.89 -7.95
N GLY A 360 20.78 18.81 -8.33
CA GLY A 360 21.27 17.45 -8.33
C GLY A 360 21.25 16.77 -6.96
N ASN A 361 20.53 17.33 -5.98
CA ASN A 361 20.30 16.69 -4.68
C ASN A 361 19.14 15.70 -4.76
N LEU A 362 19.11 14.74 -3.83
CA LEU A 362 17.99 13.81 -3.77
C LEU A 362 16.77 14.50 -3.17
N VAL A 363 15.61 14.19 -3.73
CA VAL A 363 14.34 14.69 -3.23
C VAL A 363 13.27 13.61 -3.33
N VAL A 364 12.53 13.40 -2.23
CA VAL A 364 11.44 12.42 -2.21
C VAL A 364 10.20 13.00 -2.89
N ARG A 365 9.58 12.20 -3.75
CA ARG A 365 8.28 12.48 -4.37
C ARG A 365 7.39 11.26 -4.27
N GLN A 366 6.14 11.49 -3.89
CA GLN A 366 5.13 10.45 -3.89
C GLN A 366 4.56 10.24 -5.29
N CYS A 367 4.44 8.99 -5.70
CA CYS A 367 3.84 8.59 -6.96
C CYS A 367 2.62 7.71 -6.69
N ALA A 368 1.46 8.09 -7.23
CA ALA A 368 0.29 7.23 -7.25
C ALA A 368 0.46 6.15 -8.34
N MET A 369 0.20 4.90 -7.98
CA MET A 369 0.39 3.73 -8.85
C MET A 369 -0.72 2.69 -8.61
N SER A 370 -0.79 1.63 -9.41
CA SER A 370 -1.60 0.47 -9.00
C SER A 370 -1.01 -0.17 -7.73
N PRO A 371 -1.82 -0.80 -6.85
CA PRO A 371 -1.36 -1.36 -5.58
C PRO A 371 -0.15 -2.29 -5.74
N GLY A 372 -0.19 -3.22 -6.69
CA GLY A 372 0.94 -4.12 -6.96
C GLY A 372 2.19 -3.42 -7.48
N ALA A 373 2.05 -2.31 -8.21
CA ALA A 373 3.20 -1.54 -8.71
C ALA A 373 3.86 -0.73 -7.59
N ALA A 374 3.07 -0.19 -6.65
CA ALA A 374 3.60 0.51 -5.48
C ALA A 374 4.40 -0.42 -4.54
N LEU A 375 4.21 -1.75 -4.66
CA LEU A 375 4.93 -2.78 -3.88
C LEU A 375 5.99 -3.54 -4.71
N SER A 376 6.16 -3.22 -6.00
CA SER A 376 7.10 -3.90 -6.90
C SER A 376 8.41 -3.13 -7.00
N PRO A 377 9.54 -3.68 -6.50
CA PRO A 377 10.87 -3.10 -6.70
C PRO A 377 11.14 -2.69 -8.15
N ARG A 378 10.76 -3.53 -9.12
CA ARG A 378 11.00 -3.23 -10.53
C ARG A 378 10.15 -2.06 -11.01
N ALA A 379 8.86 -2.04 -10.68
CA ALA A 379 7.96 -0.96 -11.10
C ALA A 379 8.39 0.40 -10.51
N LEU A 380 8.90 0.42 -9.26
CA LEU A 380 9.46 1.64 -8.68
C LEU A 380 10.66 2.15 -9.46
N LEU A 381 11.58 1.26 -9.89
CA LEU A 381 12.73 1.66 -10.71
C LEU A 381 12.32 2.12 -12.11
N GLU A 382 11.34 1.47 -12.73
CA GLU A 382 10.81 1.90 -14.03
C GLU A 382 10.19 3.30 -13.94
N ALA A 383 9.46 3.58 -12.86
CA ALA A 383 8.94 4.92 -12.57
C ALA A 383 10.07 5.94 -12.31
N LEU A 384 11.10 5.55 -11.55
CA LEU A 384 12.27 6.38 -11.25
C LEU A 384 13.07 6.76 -12.50
N PHE A 385 13.14 5.86 -13.49
CA PHE A 385 13.86 6.07 -14.76
C PHE A 385 13.00 6.77 -15.82
N SER A 386 11.72 7.03 -15.55
CA SER A 386 10.80 7.67 -16.48
C SER A 386 10.88 9.20 -16.43
N ALA A 387 11.21 9.81 -17.56
CA ALA A 387 11.25 11.27 -17.69
C ALA A 387 9.85 11.90 -17.57
N GLU A 388 8.83 11.15 -17.96
CA GLU A 388 7.44 11.58 -17.81
C GLU A 388 7.02 11.63 -16.35
N VAL A 389 7.36 10.59 -15.57
CA VAL A 389 7.07 10.55 -14.14
C VAL A 389 7.82 11.64 -13.39
N ALA A 390 9.13 11.81 -13.66
CA ALA A 390 9.93 12.86 -13.03
C ALA A 390 9.34 14.26 -13.28
N ARG A 391 9.00 14.57 -14.55
CA ARG A 391 8.41 15.86 -14.93
C ARG A 391 7.06 16.10 -14.26
N ARG A 392 6.20 15.07 -14.22
CA ARG A 392 4.88 15.12 -13.57
C ARG A 392 5.00 15.41 -12.08
N LEU A 393 6.04 14.91 -11.43
CA LEU A 393 6.33 15.12 -10.01
C LEU A 393 7.21 16.35 -9.73
N ASN A 394 7.40 17.22 -10.75
CA ASN A 394 8.25 18.41 -10.67
C ASN A 394 9.65 18.07 -10.10
N ALA A 395 10.28 17.08 -10.71
CA ALA A 395 11.61 16.59 -10.37
C ALA A 395 12.41 16.23 -11.64
N ALA A 396 13.69 15.92 -11.47
CA ALA A 396 14.58 15.47 -12.52
C ALA A 396 14.93 13.98 -12.35
N LYS A 397 15.24 13.30 -13.45
CA LYS A 397 15.71 11.93 -13.40
C LYS A 397 17.04 11.86 -12.64
N PRO A 398 17.22 10.90 -11.72
CA PRO A 398 18.47 10.75 -10.99
C PRO A 398 19.57 10.08 -11.82
N VAL A 399 19.21 9.51 -12.98
CA VAL A 399 20.11 8.81 -13.91
C VAL A 399 20.20 9.55 -15.24
N PRO A 400 21.26 9.36 -16.06
CA PRO A 400 21.36 9.95 -17.39
C PRO A 400 20.06 9.88 -18.22
N GLU A 401 19.72 10.99 -18.88
CA GLU A 401 18.42 11.17 -19.58
C GLU A 401 18.09 10.06 -20.58
N ALA A 402 19.11 9.53 -21.27
CA ALA A 402 18.94 8.48 -22.28
C ALA A 402 18.55 7.10 -21.70
N LEU A 403 18.71 6.88 -20.40
CA LEU A 403 18.41 5.60 -19.76
C LEU A 403 16.92 5.44 -19.48
N GLY A 404 16.40 4.22 -19.55
CA GLY A 404 14.97 3.94 -19.31
C GLY A 404 14.72 2.54 -18.78
N ALA A 405 13.46 2.10 -18.82
CA ALA A 405 13.02 0.80 -18.31
C ALA A 405 13.81 -0.39 -18.92
N THR A 406 14.25 -0.28 -20.17
CA THR A 406 15.05 -1.30 -20.86
C THR A 406 16.46 -1.49 -20.27
N ASP A 407 16.95 -0.50 -19.51
CA ASP A 407 18.26 -0.56 -18.85
C ASP A 407 18.18 -1.25 -17.48
N ILE A 408 16.96 -1.56 -17.01
CA ILE A 408 16.69 -2.39 -15.83
C ILE A 408 16.48 -3.82 -16.32
N LEU A 409 17.55 -4.61 -16.33
CA LEU A 409 17.50 -5.99 -16.79
C LEU A 409 16.67 -6.85 -15.85
N GLY A 410 16.89 -6.72 -14.53
CA GLY A 410 16.03 -7.39 -13.57
C GLY A 410 16.26 -7.03 -12.11
N VAL A 411 15.29 -7.39 -11.27
CA VAL A 411 15.31 -7.18 -9.82
C VAL A 411 14.89 -8.45 -9.09
N ARG A 412 15.63 -8.81 -8.03
CA ARG A 412 15.35 -9.96 -7.16
C ARG A 412 15.57 -9.57 -5.71
N VAL A 413 14.60 -9.87 -4.85
CA VAL A 413 14.71 -9.62 -3.41
C VAL A 413 14.90 -10.94 -2.69
N GLU A 414 16.00 -11.08 -1.96
CA GLU A 414 16.31 -12.26 -1.15
C GLU A 414 16.90 -11.81 0.19
N GLN A 415 16.40 -12.38 1.29
CA GLN A 415 16.87 -12.10 2.66
C GLN A 415 16.95 -10.61 3.02
N GLY A 416 16.06 -9.80 2.44
CA GLY A 416 16.01 -8.36 2.62
C GLY A 416 17.08 -7.55 1.88
N VAL A 417 17.71 -8.13 0.85
CA VAL A 417 18.58 -7.43 -0.08
C VAL A 417 17.97 -7.46 -1.48
N ALA A 418 17.76 -6.30 -2.09
CA ALA A 418 17.36 -6.20 -3.48
C ALA A 418 18.60 -6.24 -4.39
N THR A 419 18.72 -7.26 -5.20
CA THR A 419 19.74 -7.35 -6.25
C THR A 419 19.17 -6.76 -7.54
N VAL A 420 19.77 -5.67 -8.02
CA VAL A 420 19.38 -4.94 -9.22
C VAL A 420 20.41 -5.18 -10.32
N ASN A 421 19.98 -5.79 -11.42
CA ASN A 421 20.81 -6.03 -12.60
C ASN A 421 20.50 -4.97 -13.67
N LEU A 422 21.53 -4.25 -14.09
CA LEU A 422 21.44 -3.14 -15.05
C LEU A 422 22.23 -3.46 -16.33
N SER A 423 21.88 -2.78 -17.42
CA SER A 423 22.51 -2.98 -18.73
C SER A 423 23.95 -2.47 -18.80
N ALA A 424 24.75 -2.99 -19.73
CA ALA A 424 26.05 -2.42 -20.06
C ALA A 424 25.93 -0.95 -20.49
N ARG A 425 24.80 -0.59 -21.11
CA ARG A 425 24.48 0.78 -21.51
C ARG A 425 24.30 1.70 -20.31
N PHE A 426 23.66 1.24 -19.23
CA PHE A 426 23.62 1.96 -17.94
C PHE A 426 25.03 2.30 -17.47
N TYR A 427 25.89 1.29 -17.38
CA TYR A 427 27.27 1.48 -16.92
C TYR A 427 28.04 2.48 -17.80
N SER A 428 27.97 2.31 -19.12
CA SER A 428 28.67 3.17 -20.08
C SER A 428 28.22 4.63 -20.01
N LEU A 429 26.91 4.90 -19.90
CA LEU A 429 26.38 6.27 -19.85
C LEU A 429 26.61 6.95 -18.50
N CYS A 430 26.91 6.19 -17.46
CA CYS A 430 27.25 6.73 -16.15
C CYS A 430 28.73 7.15 -16.04
N GLN A 431 29.62 6.78 -16.96
CA GLN A 431 31.06 7.06 -16.83
C GLN A 431 31.41 8.56 -16.80
N ASP A 432 30.55 9.41 -17.38
CA ASP A 432 30.74 10.87 -17.40
C ASP A 432 30.10 11.58 -16.19
N LEU A 433 29.61 10.84 -15.19
CA LEU A 433 29.02 11.44 -13.99
C LEU A 433 30.12 11.93 -13.04
N ASP A 434 29.97 13.17 -12.58
CA ASP A 434 30.72 13.68 -11.43
C ASP A 434 30.29 12.97 -10.13
N GLU A 435 31.07 13.15 -9.06
CA GLU A 435 30.82 12.55 -7.73
C GLU A 435 29.38 12.76 -7.25
N ARG A 436 28.84 13.98 -7.43
CA ARG A 436 27.50 14.31 -6.94
C ARG A 436 26.45 13.54 -7.72
N ARG A 437 26.53 13.54 -9.05
CA ARG A 437 25.57 12.87 -9.92
C ARG A 437 25.69 11.34 -9.82
N GLU A 438 26.90 10.81 -9.61
CA GLU A 438 27.11 9.39 -9.28
C GLU A 438 26.37 9.04 -7.98
N ARG A 439 26.55 9.83 -6.93
CA ARG A 439 25.86 9.64 -5.65
C ARG A 439 24.35 9.72 -5.78
N THR A 440 23.83 10.70 -6.49
CA THR A 440 22.40 10.87 -6.71
C THR A 440 21.83 9.68 -7.51
N ALA A 441 22.49 9.23 -8.57
CA ALA A 441 22.06 8.07 -9.35
C ALA A 441 21.98 6.79 -8.50
N VAL A 442 23.02 6.51 -7.71
CA VAL A 442 23.08 5.30 -6.89
C VAL A 442 22.09 5.35 -5.74
N TYR A 443 22.13 6.42 -4.91
CA TYR A 443 21.29 6.49 -3.72
C TYR A 443 19.82 6.78 -4.02
N ALA A 444 19.47 7.31 -5.20
CA ALA A 444 18.09 7.33 -5.66
C ALA A 444 17.51 5.91 -5.74
N ILE A 445 18.25 4.98 -6.34
CA ILE A 445 17.85 3.57 -6.46
C ILE A 445 17.82 2.91 -5.08
N VAL A 446 18.88 3.09 -4.28
CA VAL A 446 18.97 2.47 -2.94
C VAL A 446 17.83 2.95 -2.04
N ASN A 447 17.65 4.27 -1.91
CA ASN A 447 16.65 4.83 -1.00
C ASN A 447 15.23 4.49 -1.46
N THR A 448 14.95 4.56 -2.77
CA THR A 448 13.63 4.19 -3.32
C THR A 448 13.29 2.74 -2.98
N LEU A 449 14.19 1.78 -3.25
CA LEU A 449 13.91 0.37 -2.98
C LEU A 449 13.80 0.05 -1.49
N CYS A 450 14.58 0.72 -0.65
CA CYS A 450 14.53 0.54 0.80
C CYS A 450 13.30 1.20 1.46
N THR A 451 12.45 1.91 0.70
CA THR A 451 11.12 2.31 1.19
C THR A 451 10.15 1.12 1.24
N LEU A 452 10.41 0.08 0.44
CA LEU A 452 9.62 -1.14 0.45
C LEU A 452 9.96 -1.96 1.71
N GLN A 453 8.91 -2.37 2.40
CA GLN A 453 9.06 -3.18 3.59
C GLN A 453 9.83 -4.48 3.31
N GLY A 454 10.74 -4.81 4.22
CA GLY A 454 11.56 -6.01 4.14
C GLY A 454 12.85 -5.81 3.36
N ILE A 455 13.00 -4.74 2.56
CA ILE A 455 14.24 -4.41 1.86
C ILE A 455 15.08 -3.49 2.74
N ARG A 456 16.27 -3.96 3.14
CA ARG A 456 17.20 -3.24 4.01
C ARG A 456 18.43 -2.72 3.29
N GLY A 457 18.67 -3.18 2.06
CA GLY A 457 19.79 -2.77 1.25
C GLY A 457 19.70 -3.25 -0.18
N VAL A 458 20.58 -2.72 -1.02
CA VAL A 458 20.59 -2.96 -2.47
C VAL A 458 21.98 -3.40 -2.92
N ARG A 459 22.03 -4.39 -3.81
CA ARG A 459 23.24 -4.86 -4.49
C ARG A 459 23.10 -4.61 -5.99
N PHE A 460 24.14 -4.12 -6.61
CA PHE A 460 24.17 -3.83 -8.05
C PHE A 460 24.91 -4.92 -8.83
N LEU A 461 24.37 -5.26 -10.00
CA LEU A 461 25.02 -6.06 -11.02
C LEU A 461 24.94 -5.31 -12.35
N ILE A 462 25.96 -5.43 -13.20
CA ILE A 462 25.94 -4.99 -14.60
C ILE A 462 26.08 -6.24 -15.48
N GLU A 463 25.09 -6.50 -16.34
CA GLU A 463 25.05 -7.70 -17.19
C GLU A 463 25.34 -8.99 -16.39
N GLY A 464 24.72 -9.09 -15.20
CA GLY A 464 24.86 -10.22 -14.28
C GLY A 464 26.21 -10.33 -13.56
N SER A 465 27.09 -9.33 -13.65
CA SER A 465 28.41 -9.30 -13.02
C SER A 465 28.50 -8.22 -11.94
N ALA A 466 29.11 -8.53 -10.80
CA ALA A 466 29.44 -7.52 -9.79
C ALA A 466 30.60 -6.64 -10.27
N ILE A 467 30.49 -5.33 -10.09
CA ILE A 467 31.51 -4.35 -10.50
C ILE A 467 32.05 -3.60 -9.28
N GLY A 468 33.29 -3.10 -9.39
CA GLY A 468 33.99 -2.38 -8.32
C GLY A 468 33.30 -1.07 -7.96
N THR A 469 33.31 -0.12 -8.90
CA THR A 469 32.72 1.23 -8.76
C THR A 469 31.80 1.52 -9.93
N LEU A 470 30.83 2.44 -9.78
CA LEU A 470 30.03 2.91 -10.91
C LEU A 470 30.87 3.82 -11.80
N THR A 471 31.46 4.87 -11.23
CA THR A 471 32.55 5.64 -11.84
C THR A 471 33.81 5.47 -10.99
N GLU A 472 33.95 6.25 -9.92
CA GLU A 472 35.15 6.26 -9.06
C GLU A 472 34.82 6.34 -7.56
N HIS A 473 33.69 6.91 -7.15
CA HIS A 473 33.48 7.34 -5.76
C HIS A 473 32.63 6.37 -4.94
N ILE A 474 31.78 5.55 -5.58
CA ILE A 474 30.91 4.61 -4.86
C ILE A 474 31.27 3.17 -5.20
N TYR A 475 31.63 2.42 -4.16
CA TYR A 475 31.93 0.99 -4.25
C TYR A 475 30.65 0.15 -4.30
N LEU A 476 30.44 -0.61 -5.37
CA LEU A 476 29.21 -1.35 -5.69
C LEU A 476 29.27 -2.85 -5.39
N ARG A 477 30.42 -3.43 -5.01
CA ARG A 477 30.50 -4.87 -4.71
C ARG A 477 29.82 -5.24 -3.40
N SER A 478 29.70 -4.29 -2.48
CA SER A 478 28.99 -4.48 -1.21
C SER A 478 27.48 -4.28 -1.37
N VAL A 479 26.73 -4.66 -0.33
CA VAL A 479 25.34 -4.24 -0.19
C VAL A 479 25.36 -2.78 0.29
N LEU A 480 24.68 -1.91 -0.45
CA LEU A 480 24.48 -0.52 -0.07
C LEU A 480 23.25 -0.39 0.82
N LEU A 481 23.39 0.38 1.90
CA LEU A 481 22.33 0.67 2.85
C LEU A 481 21.70 2.03 2.53
N PRO A 482 20.43 2.26 2.88
CA PRO A 482 19.78 3.54 2.63
C PRO A 482 20.48 4.67 3.37
N SER A 483 20.50 5.84 2.75
CA SER A 483 20.99 7.08 3.34
C SER A 483 19.90 8.16 3.21
N PRO A 484 18.85 8.11 4.06
CA PRO A 484 17.69 8.99 3.94
C PRO A 484 18.04 10.46 4.17
N GLY A 485 19.05 10.76 4.99
CA GLY A 485 19.53 12.13 5.22
C GLY A 485 20.10 12.82 3.97
N LEU A 486 20.36 12.11 2.87
CA LEU A 486 20.71 12.72 1.58
C LEU A 486 19.50 13.34 0.86
N ALA A 487 18.28 12.94 1.22
CA ALA A 487 17.03 13.39 0.61
C ALA A 487 16.24 14.40 1.49
N GLU A 488 16.74 14.67 2.70
CA GLU A 488 16.18 15.63 3.67
C GLU A 488 16.96 16.97 3.71
N GLY A 489 17.85 17.19 2.74
CA GLY A 489 18.74 18.36 2.65
C GLY A 489 18.14 19.55 1.92
#